data_AF-A0A972PX74-F1
#
_entry.id   AF-A0A972PX74-F1
#
_cell.length_a   1.000
_cell.length_b   1.000
_cell.length_c   1.000
_cell.angle_alpha   90.00
_cell.angle_beta   90.00
_cell.angle_gamma   90.00
#
_symmetry.space_group_name_H-M   'P 1'
#
loop_
_entity.id
_entity.type
_entity.pdbx_description
1 polymer ?
#
loop_
_entity_poly.entity_id
_entity_poly.type
_entity_poly.pdbx_seq_one_letter_code
_entity_poly.pdbx_strand_id
1 'polypeptide(L)' 'MGDVIPYVEIDASRDTATAREYGIQAVPTIVVLDASGSIVKTFVGTPKKAELRSAMEKAAGS' A
#
# COMPACT_ATOMS: atom_id res chain seq x y z
N MET A 1 -6.61 4.27 -21.62
CA MET A 1 -7.03 3.37 -20.52
C MET A 1 -6.07 3.59 -19.37
N GLY A 2 -6.54 4.00 -18.19
CA GLY A 2 -5.69 4.09 -17.01
C GLY A 2 -5.38 2.68 -16.49
N ASP A 3 -4.17 2.49 -15.97
CA ASP A 3 -3.78 1.24 -15.32
C ASP A 3 -4.68 0.99 -14.10
N VAL A 4 -5.24 -0.22 -14.01
CA VAL A 4 -6.19 -0.59 -12.94
C VAL A 4 -5.41 -1.23 -11.82
N ILE A 5 -5.26 -0.50 -10.72
CA ILE A 5 -4.54 -0.99 -9.54
C ILE A 5 -5.56 -1.51 -8.54
N PRO A 6 -5.48 -2.80 -8.14
CA PRO A 6 -6.36 -3.36 -7.13
C PRO A 6 -6.10 -2.67 -5.77
N TYR A 7 -7.19 -2.32 -5.09
CA TYR A 7 -7.17 -1.74 -3.75
C TYR A 7 -7.88 -2.67 -2.78
N VAL A 8 -7.23 -2.96 -1.65
CA VAL A 8 -7.77 -3.80 -0.59
C VAL A 8 -7.67 -3.04 0.72
N GLU A 9 -8.78 -2.95 1.45
CA GLU A 9 -8.82 -2.39 2.80
C GLU A 9 -8.76 -3.50 3.83
N ILE A 10 -7.87 -3.34 4.80
CA ILE A 10 -7.69 -4.27 5.90
C ILE A 10 -7.87 -3.50 7.21
N ASP A 11 -8.81 -3.97 8.03
CA ASP A 11 -9.00 -3.44 9.37
C ASP A 11 -7.94 -4.06 10.30
N ALA A 12 -6.88 -3.29 10.58
CA ALA A 12 -5.78 -3.71 11.43
C ALA A 12 -6.21 -4.06 12.88
N SER A 13 -7.38 -3.60 13.34
CA SER A 13 -7.91 -3.97 14.65
C SER A 13 -8.55 -5.36 14.67
N ARG A 14 -8.99 -5.86 13.50
CA ARG A 14 -9.55 -7.19 13.32
C ARG A 14 -8.52 -8.19 12.82
N ASP A 15 -7.72 -7.80 11.84
CA ASP A 15 -6.66 -8.64 11.27
C ASP A 15 -5.27 -8.21 11.76
N THR A 16 -4.96 -8.65 12.96
CA THR A 16 -3.68 -8.36 13.61
C THR A 16 -2.52 -9.16 13.00
N ALA A 17 -2.80 -10.28 12.32
CA ALA A 17 -1.79 -11.10 11.69
C ALA A 17 -1.20 -10.38 10.48
N THR A 18 -2.04 -9.89 9.56
CA THR A 18 -1.59 -9.09 8.42
C THR A 18 -0.93 -7.79 8.88
N ALA A 19 -1.51 -7.09 9.86
CA ALA A 19 -0.87 -5.88 10.40
C ALA A 19 0.56 -6.14 10.90
N ARG A 20 0.79 -7.29 11.55
CA ARG A 20 2.12 -7.68 12.04
C ARG A 20 3.06 -8.13 10.93
N GLU A 21 2.56 -8.87 9.94
CA GLU A 21 3.33 -9.30 8.77
C GLU A 21 3.89 -8.12 7.97
N TYR A 22 3.06 -7.10 7.73
CA TYR A 22 3.46 -5.88 7.02
C TYR A 22 4.10 -4.81 7.94
N GLY A 23 4.31 -5.11 9.22
CA GLY A 23 4.98 -4.20 10.17
C GLY A 23 4.23 -2.90 10.45
N ILE A 24 2.89 -2.95 10.43
CA ILE A 24 2.02 -1.79 10.65
C ILE A 24 2.05 -1.38 12.13
N GLN A 25 2.53 -0.17 12.39
CA GLN A 25 2.70 0.38 13.75
C GLN A 25 1.71 1.51 14.09
N ALA A 26 1.07 2.09 13.08
CA ALA A 26 0.11 3.16 13.22
C ALA A 26 -0.94 3.10 12.11
N VAL A 27 -2.12 3.66 12.34
CA VAL A 27 -3.20 3.75 11.35
C VAL A 27 -3.55 5.22 11.07
N PRO A 28 -3.88 5.59 9.82
CA PRO A 28 -3.86 4.75 8.62
C PRO A 28 -2.42 4.48 8.13
N THR A 29 -2.17 3.31 7.56
CA THR A 29 -0.93 2.99 6.82
C THR A 29 -1.30 2.38 5.48
N ILE A 30 -0.69 2.86 4.41
CA ILE A 30 -0.90 2.36 3.05
C ILE A 30 0.38 1.66 2.58
N VAL A 31 0.26 0.41 2.18
CA VAL A 31 1.35 -0.37 1.61
C VAL A 31 1.08 -0.56 0.11
N VAL A 32 2.05 -0.20 -0.72
CA VAL A 32 1.99 -0.39 -2.17
C VAL A 32 2.84 -1.59 -2.53
N LEU A 33 2.22 -2.57 -3.18
CA LEU A 33 2.86 -3.82 -3.61
C LEU A 33 3.02 -3.84 -5.14
N ASP A 34 4.08 -4.46 -5.63
CA ASP A 34 4.23 -4.80 -7.04
C ASP A 34 3.44 -6.08 -7.40
N ALA A 35 3.46 -6.43 -8.69
CA ALA A 35 2.80 -7.64 -9.20
C ALA A 35 3.36 -8.96 -8.63
N SER A 36 4.56 -8.95 -8.04
CA SER A 36 5.16 -10.11 -7.37
C SER A 36 4.82 -10.18 -5.87
N GLY A 37 4.06 -9.19 -5.35
CA GLY A 37 3.73 -9.07 -3.94
C GLY A 37 4.83 -8.45 -3.08
N SER A 38 5.88 -7.86 -3.69
CA SER A 38 6.93 -7.19 -2.93
C SER A 38 6.52 -5.75 -2.59
N ILE A 39 6.90 -5.30 -1.39
CA ILE A 39 6.60 -3.93 -0.93
C ILE A 39 7.47 -2.94 -1.70
N VAL A 40 6.83 -2.10 -2.51
CA VAL A 40 7.48 -1.01 -3.25
C VAL A 40 7.61 0.22 -2.35
N LYS A 41 6.57 0.54 -1.59
CA LYS A 41 6.57 1.67 -0.66
C LYS A 41 5.50 1.53 0.42
N THR A 42 5.82 2.05 1.61
CA THR A 42 4.90 2.16 2.74
C THR A 42 4.73 3.63 3.11
N PHE A 43 3.49 4.03 3.35
CA PHE A 43 3.11 5.36 3.80
C PHE A 43 2.44 5.25 5.15
N VAL A 44 2.98 5.92 6.15
CA VAL A 44 2.36 6.06 7.47
C VAL A 44 1.59 7.38 7.50
N GLY A 45 0.30 7.32 7.85
CA GLY A 45 -0.62 8.44 7.74
C GLY A 45 -1.16 8.61 6.32
N THR A 46 -1.77 9.78 6.06
CA THR A 46 -2.37 10.10 4.76
C THR A 46 -1.31 10.64 3.79
N PRO A 47 -0.94 9.90 2.72
CA PRO A 47 0.04 10.38 1.75
C PRO A 47 -0.53 11.49 0.86
N LYS A 48 0.37 12.26 0.24
CA LYS A 48 -0.02 13.19 -0.82
C LYS A 48 -0.40 12.40 -2.08
N LYS A 49 -1.41 12.89 -2.81
CA LYS A 49 -1.88 12.27 -4.06
C LYS A 49 -0.76 12.03 -5.08
N ALA A 50 0.18 12.98 -5.20
CA ALA A 50 1.32 12.85 -6.11
C ALA A 50 2.29 11.74 -5.69
N GLU A 51 2.63 11.65 -4.40
CA GLU A 51 3.51 10.60 -3.87
C GLU A 51 2.89 9.21 -4.01
N LEU A 52 1.60 9.10 -3.73
CA LEU A 52 0.86 7.84 -3.88
C LEU A 52 0.83 7.41 -5.35
N ARG A 53 0.57 8.34 -6.27
CA ARG A 53 0.60 8.07 -7.71
C ARG A 53 1.97 7.59 -8.19
N SER A 54 3.05 8.27 -7.80
CA SER A 54 4.40 7.85 -8.18
C SER A 54 4.76 6.46 -7.64
N ALA A 55 4.31 6.09 -6.44
CA ALA A 55 4.53 4.75 -5.90
C ALA A 55 3.74 3.68 -6.67
N MET A 56 2.50 3.99 -7.03
CA MET A 56 1.65 3.15 -7.88
C MET A 56 2.24 2.92 -9.27
N GLU A 57 2.75 3.97 -9.92
CA GLU A 57 3.40 3.87 -11.25
C GLU A 57 4.65 2.98 -11.19
N LYS A 58 5.47 3.13 -10.13
CA LYS A 58 6.63 2.25 -9.90
C LYS A 58 6.24 0.79 -9.69
N ALA A 59 5.14 0.54 -8.99
CA ALA A 59 4.65 -0.81 -8.73
C ALA A 59 4.09 -1.49 -9.98
N ALA A 60 3.48 -0.72 -10.87
CA ALA A 60 3.01 -1.18 -12.18
C ALA A 60 4.16 -1.41 -13.19
N GLY A 61 5.38 -0.98 -12.88
CA GLY A 61 6.55 -1.15 -13.76
C GLY A 61 6.51 -0.28 -15.02
N SER A 62 5.80 0.86 -14.98
CA SER A 62 5.75 1.85 -16.07
C SER A 62 6.75 3.00 -15.89
#